data_AF-A0A7X0JCI4-F1
#
_entry.id   AF-A0A7X0JCI4-F1
#
_cell.length_a   1.000
_cell.length_b   1.000
_cell.length_c   1.000
_cell.angle_alpha   90.00
_cell.angle_beta   90.00
_cell.angle_gamma   90.00
#
_symmetry.space_group_name_H-M   'P 1'
#
loop_
_entity.id
_entity.type
_entity.pdbx_description
1 polymer ?
#
loop_
_entity_poly.entity_id
_entity_poly.type
_entity_poly.pdbx_seq_one_letter_code
_entity_poly.pdbx_strand_id
1 'polypeptide(L)'
;MDHHARWWGLGRRIAPPRFVLFAVVLAVAVAALWPMLGKGRAAMAGFDVAAIVFLLSMIRLPRHDSPAQMRVVAQANDANRTLLLAITAAVMLVILTAVHEELQGRQSDPMRLLVIVTLALAWLFSNMVYALHYAHLFYMPGNDGKDAGGIDFPGTETPDYWDFVYFSYTLGMTFQTSDVTIRSGTVRRAVLGQCLAGFVFNLGVIAFSINVLGAN
;
A
#
# COMPACT_ATOMS: atom_id res chain seq x y z
N MET A 1 -24.96 -27.98 -24.05
CA MET A 1 -26.10 -27.11 -23.72
C MET A 1 -26.05 -26.98 -22.21
N ASP A 2 -25.54 -25.91 -21.59
CA ASP A 2 -25.62 -24.51 -21.99
C ASP A 2 -24.44 -23.64 -21.52
N HIS A 3 -24.23 -22.60 -22.32
CA HIS A 3 -23.31 -21.51 -22.16
C HIS A 3 -23.74 -20.56 -21.03
N HIS A 4 -22.84 -20.28 -20.08
CA HIS A 4 -22.82 -18.98 -19.39
C HIS A 4 -21.39 -18.41 -19.32
N ALA A 5 -21.21 -17.37 -20.15
CA ALA A 5 -20.30 -16.22 -20.07
C ALA A 5 -19.15 -16.26 -19.04
N ARG A 6 -17.88 -16.30 -19.47
CA ARG A 6 -17.05 -15.21 -20.05
C ARG A 6 -16.65 -14.11 -19.04
N TRP A 7 -15.34 -13.82 -19.02
CA TRP A 7 -14.64 -12.56 -18.66
C TRP A 7 -13.74 -12.49 -17.42
N TRP A 8 -13.69 -13.49 -16.53
CA TRP A 8 -12.90 -13.36 -15.28
C TRP A 8 -11.50 -14.02 -15.29
N GLY A 9 -11.13 -14.68 -16.40
CA GLY A 9 -9.87 -15.42 -16.49
C GLY A 9 -8.61 -14.58 -16.80
N LEU A 10 -8.75 -13.37 -17.34
CA LEU A 10 -7.62 -12.54 -17.75
C LEU A 10 -7.01 -11.71 -16.60
N GLY A 11 -7.81 -11.37 -15.59
CA GLY A 11 -7.35 -10.57 -14.44
C GLY A 11 -6.40 -11.33 -13.50
N ARG A 12 -6.45 -12.66 -13.47
CA ARG A 12 -5.66 -13.49 -12.54
C ARG A 12 -4.18 -13.64 -12.96
N ARG A 13 -3.80 -13.20 -14.18
CA ARG A 13 -2.43 -13.33 -14.70
C ARG A 13 -1.60 -12.04 -14.69
N ILE A 14 -2.21 -10.87 -14.48
CA ILE A 14 -1.51 -9.58 -14.67
C ILE A 14 -1.48 -8.73 -13.39
N ALA A 15 -2.60 -8.60 -12.66
CA ALA A 15 -2.65 -7.91 -11.36
C ALA A 15 -4.01 -8.17 -10.65
N PRO A 16 -4.07 -8.24 -9.31
CA PRO A 16 -5.34 -8.36 -8.59
C PRO A 16 -6.34 -7.26 -8.98
N PRO A 17 -7.66 -7.54 -8.98
CA PRO A 17 -8.69 -6.63 -9.48
C PRO A 17 -8.72 -5.28 -8.74
N ARG A 18 -8.37 -5.27 -7.45
CA ARG A 18 -8.27 -4.04 -6.63
C ARG A 18 -7.13 -3.12 -7.10
N PHE A 19 -6.04 -3.67 -7.62
CA PHE A 19 -4.92 -2.89 -8.16
C PHE A 19 -5.17 -2.41 -9.58
N VAL A 20 -5.89 -3.21 -10.39
CA VAL A 20 -6.38 -2.74 -11.70
C VAL A 20 -7.33 -1.56 -11.49
N LEU A 21 -8.25 -1.67 -10.52
CA LEU A 21 -9.13 -0.55 -10.14
C LEU A 21 -8.32 0.67 -9.71
N PHE A 22 -7.32 0.52 -8.84
CA PHE A 22 -6.43 1.61 -8.44
C PHE A 22 -5.77 2.28 -9.65
N ALA A 23 -5.16 1.51 -10.56
CA ALA A 23 -4.47 2.05 -11.73
C ALA A 23 -5.42 2.78 -12.69
N VAL A 24 -6.63 2.25 -12.90
CA VAL A 24 -7.66 2.90 -13.72
C VAL A 24 -8.14 4.19 -13.07
N VAL A 25 -8.46 4.18 -11.77
CA VAL A 25 -8.90 5.38 -11.04
C VAL A 25 -7.80 6.43 -11.05
N LEU A 26 -6.54 6.04 -10.83
CA LEU A 26 -5.39 6.93 -10.90
C LEU A 26 -5.30 7.59 -12.28
N ALA A 27 -5.29 6.80 -13.36
CA ALA A 27 -5.15 7.32 -14.72
C ALA A 27 -6.30 8.27 -15.09
N VAL A 28 -7.54 7.90 -14.77
CA VAL A 28 -8.73 8.71 -15.04
C VAL A 28 -8.72 10.00 -14.22
N ALA A 29 -8.41 9.92 -12.92
CA ALA A 29 -8.38 11.09 -12.04
C ALA A 29 -7.27 12.07 -12.46
N VAL A 30 -6.06 11.57 -12.76
CA VAL A 30 -4.96 12.42 -13.25
C VAL A 30 -5.34 13.09 -14.56
N ALA A 31 -5.89 12.35 -15.54
CA ALA A 31 -6.29 12.90 -16.83
C ALA A 31 -7.38 13.97 -16.70
N ALA A 32 -8.36 13.75 -15.82
CA ALA A 32 -9.45 14.69 -15.58
C ALA A 32 -8.99 15.96 -14.84
N LEU A 33 -8.04 15.84 -13.91
CA LEU A 33 -7.57 16.96 -13.07
C LEU A 33 -6.44 17.76 -13.69
N TRP A 34 -5.68 17.17 -14.62
CA TRP A 34 -4.58 17.83 -15.33
C TRP A 34 -4.93 19.21 -15.91
N PRO A 35 -6.02 19.39 -16.69
CA PRO A 35 -6.33 20.68 -17.28
C PRO A 35 -6.68 21.77 -16.26
N MET A 36 -7.09 21.39 -15.04
CA MET A 36 -7.53 22.33 -14.00
C MET A 36 -6.41 22.69 -13.02
N LEU A 37 -5.57 21.72 -12.67
CA LEU A 37 -4.60 21.86 -11.58
C LEU A 37 -3.14 21.91 -12.05
N GLY A 38 -2.87 21.55 -13.31
CA GLY A 38 -1.50 21.36 -13.80
C GLY A 38 -0.90 20.01 -13.40
N LYS A 39 0.26 19.68 -13.98
CA LYS A 39 0.82 18.31 -13.97
C LYS A 39 1.07 17.75 -12.57
N GLY A 40 1.77 18.49 -11.71
CA GLY A 40 2.16 18.03 -10.36
C GLY A 40 0.96 17.85 -9.44
N ARG A 41 0.06 18.84 -9.40
CA ARG A 41 -1.15 18.80 -8.56
C ARG A 41 -2.14 17.74 -9.00
N ALA A 42 -2.32 17.56 -10.30
CA ALA A 42 -3.18 16.51 -10.83
C ALA A 42 -2.64 15.11 -10.51
N ALA A 43 -1.31 14.93 -10.52
CA ALA A 43 -0.69 13.67 -10.11
C ALA A 43 -0.97 13.36 -8.62
N MET A 44 -0.76 14.33 -7.72
CA MET A 44 -1.03 14.18 -6.28
C MET A 44 -2.52 13.94 -5.99
N ALA A 45 -3.40 14.80 -6.49
CA ALA A 45 -4.84 14.66 -6.27
C ALA A 45 -5.41 13.38 -6.91
N GLY A 46 -4.91 12.98 -8.08
CA GLY A 46 -5.28 11.73 -8.72
C GLY A 46 -4.84 10.50 -7.92
N PHE A 47 -3.63 10.56 -7.33
CA PHE A 47 -3.16 9.56 -6.39
C PHE A 47 -4.05 9.49 -5.15
N ASP A 48 -4.42 10.62 -4.56
CA ASP A 48 -5.26 10.67 -3.36
C ASP A 48 -6.61 10.01 -3.58
N VAL A 49 -7.27 10.31 -4.70
CA VAL A 49 -8.53 9.70 -5.10
C VAL A 49 -8.37 8.17 -5.25
N ALA A 50 -7.32 7.73 -5.95
CA ALA A 50 -7.07 6.30 -6.16
C ALA A 50 -6.76 5.57 -4.84
N ALA A 51 -5.95 6.18 -3.98
CA ALA A 51 -5.57 5.64 -2.68
C ALA A 51 -6.80 5.51 -1.75
N ILE A 52 -7.67 6.53 -1.71
CA ILE A 52 -8.92 6.49 -0.94
C ILE A 52 -9.81 5.35 -1.43
N VAL A 53 -10.04 5.25 -2.75
CA VAL A 53 -10.86 4.17 -3.33
C VAL A 53 -10.27 2.79 -2.99
N PHE A 54 -8.95 2.66 -3.07
CA PHE A 54 -8.27 1.42 -2.68
C PHE A 54 -8.48 1.10 -1.20
N LEU A 55 -8.21 2.04 -0.30
CA LEU A 55 -8.37 1.85 1.15
C LEU A 55 -9.82 1.51 1.52
N LEU A 56 -10.80 2.20 0.93
CA LEU A 56 -12.23 1.90 1.13
C LEU A 56 -12.59 0.48 0.67
N SER A 57 -11.97 0.00 -0.41
CA SER A 57 -12.18 -1.39 -0.87
C SER A 57 -11.61 -2.44 0.09
N MET A 58 -10.66 -2.06 0.96
CA MET A 58 -10.08 -2.94 1.98
C MET A 58 -10.94 -3.06 3.24
N ILE A 59 -11.82 -2.08 3.53
CA ILE A 59 -12.67 -2.10 4.74
C ILE A 59 -13.59 -3.33 4.77
N ARG A 60 -13.95 -3.87 3.60
CA ARG A 60 -14.78 -5.09 3.48
C ARG A 60 -13.99 -6.39 3.52
N LEU A 61 -12.72 -6.38 3.90
CA LEU A 61 -11.99 -7.63 4.12
C LEU A 61 -12.65 -8.42 5.27
N PRO A 62 -13.00 -9.69 5.06
CA PRO A 62 -13.68 -10.50 6.06
C PRO A 62 -12.86 -10.63 7.34
N ARG A 63 -13.54 -10.59 8.49
CA ARG A 63 -12.92 -10.59 9.83
C ARG A 63 -12.70 -11.99 10.42
N HIS A 64 -13.22 -13.05 9.81
CA HIS A 64 -13.07 -14.43 10.28
C HIS A 64 -13.41 -15.38 9.13
N ASP A 65 -12.61 -15.34 8.07
CA ASP A 65 -12.75 -16.33 6.99
C ASP A 65 -12.05 -17.63 7.40
N SER A 66 -12.62 -18.76 7.01
CA SER A 66 -11.96 -20.05 7.20
C SER A 66 -10.53 -20.00 6.62
N PRO A 67 -9.55 -20.73 7.17
CA PRO A 67 -8.17 -20.71 6.64
C PRO A 67 -8.10 -21.03 5.15
N ALA A 68 -9.03 -21.86 4.65
CA ALA A 68 -9.17 -22.16 3.23
C ALA A 68 -9.60 -20.94 2.38
N GLN A 69 -10.53 -20.13 2.88
CA GLN A 69 -10.92 -18.87 2.24
C GLN A 69 -9.81 -17.83 2.32
N MET A 70 -9.13 -17.70 3.46
CA MET A 70 -7.96 -16.80 3.59
C MET A 70 -6.88 -17.12 2.56
N ARG A 71 -6.57 -18.40 2.30
CA ARG A 71 -5.64 -18.79 1.21
C ARG A 71 -6.10 -18.32 -0.16
N VAL A 72 -7.38 -18.51 -0.49
CA VAL A 72 -7.94 -18.09 -1.79
C VAL A 72 -7.88 -16.56 -1.93
N VAL A 73 -8.25 -15.83 -0.89
CA VAL A 73 -8.28 -14.37 -0.89
C VAL A 73 -6.86 -13.78 -0.88
N ALA A 74 -5.94 -14.37 -0.13
CA ALA A 74 -4.52 -13.96 -0.10
C ALA A 74 -3.84 -14.19 -1.44
N GLN A 75 -4.09 -15.33 -2.12
CA GLN A 75 -3.62 -15.55 -3.49
C GLN A 75 -4.26 -14.59 -4.49
N ALA A 76 -5.55 -14.28 -4.33
CA ALA A 76 -6.25 -13.37 -5.22
C ALA A 76 -5.80 -11.91 -5.04
N ASN A 77 -5.33 -11.54 -3.86
CA ASN A 77 -4.87 -10.19 -3.50
C ASN A 77 -3.34 -10.06 -3.44
N ASP A 78 -2.59 -11.02 -4.03
CA ASP A 78 -1.13 -11.00 -4.00
C ASP A 78 -0.58 -9.67 -4.53
N ALA A 79 0.03 -8.93 -3.61
CA ALA A 79 0.90 -7.82 -3.94
C ALA A 79 2.26 -8.38 -4.39
N ASN A 80 2.36 -8.78 -5.65
CA ASN A 80 3.63 -9.25 -6.21
C ASN A 80 4.69 -8.14 -6.15
N ARG A 81 5.99 -8.48 -6.20
CA ARG A 81 7.12 -7.54 -6.17
C ARG A 81 6.96 -6.36 -7.13
N THR A 82 6.37 -6.58 -8.30
CA THR A 82 6.07 -5.54 -9.30
C THR A 82 5.18 -4.43 -8.72
N LEU A 83 4.20 -4.79 -7.89
CA LEU A 83 3.34 -3.83 -7.23
C LEU A 83 4.04 -3.09 -6.11
N LEU A 84 4.86 -3.77 -5.29
CA LEU A 84 5.69 -3.09 -4.30
C LEU A 84 6.60 -2.05 -4.97
N LEU A 85 7.22 -2.41 -6.10
CA LEU A 85 8.00 -1.48 -6.92
C LEU A 85 7.15 -0.33 -7.48
N ALA A 86 5.93 -0.60 -7.94
CA ALA A 86 5.02 0.44 -8.43
C ALA A 86 4.61 1.43 -7.32
N ILE A 87 4.46 0.95 -6.08
CA ILE A 87 4.14 1.78 -4.91
C ILE A 87 5.35 2.61 -4.53
N THR A 88 6.54 2.00 -4.45
CA THR A 88 7.77 2.75 -4.22
C THR A 88 7.96 3.82 -5.29
N ALA A 89 7.70 3.52 -6.57
CA ALA A 89 7.77 4.50 -7.65
C ALA A 89 6.71 5.61 -7.50
N ALA A 90 5.46 5.28 -7.14
CA ALA A 90 4.41 6.26 -6.90
C ALA A 90 4.73 7.19 -5.72
N VAL A 91 5.19 6.63 -4.60
CA VAL A 91 5.60 7.38 -3.41
C VAL A 91 6.80 8.27 -3.73
N MET A 92 7.81 7.75 -4.44
CA MET A 92 8.96 8.53 -4.88
C MET A 92 8.55 9.68 -5.81
N LEU A 93 7.61 9.44 -6.74
CA LEU A 93 7.08 10.48 -7.61
C LEU A 93 6.39 11.58 -6.79
N VAL A 94 5.55 11.21 -5.83
CA VAL A 94 4.90 12.16 -4.91
C VAL A 94 5.93 13.00 -4.15
N ILE A 95 6.94 12.35 -3.56
CA ILE A 95 8.02 13.03 -2.82
C ILE A 95 8.76 14.00 -3.74
N LEU A 96 9.13 13.56 -4.95
CA LEU A 96 9.82 14.42 -5.91
C LEU A 96 8.95 15.60 -6.36
N THR A 97 7.64 15.39 -6.56
CA THR A 97 6.73 16.49 -6.89
C THR A 97 6.58 17.47 -5.74
N ALA A 98 6.50 17.00 -4.49
CA ALA A 98 6.43 17.86 -3.31
C ALA A 98 7.71 18.69 -3.15
N VAL A 99 8.88 18.07 -3.30
CA VAL A 99 10.18 18.76 -3.27
C VAL A 99 10.30 19.77 -4.42
N HIS A 100 9.85 19.42 -5.62
CA HIS A 100 9.90 20.33 -6.76
C HIS A 100 9.03 21.57 -6.58
N GLU A 101 7.80 21.41 -6.11
CA GLU A 101 6.90 22.54 -5.80
C GLU A 101 7.47 23.41 -4.67
N GLU A 102 8.15 22.78 -3.70
CA GLU A 102 8.82 23.49 -2.62
C GLU A 102 9.96 24.37 -3.12
N LEU A 103 10.83 23.84 -4.00
CA LEU A 103 11.93 24.61 -4.58
C LEU A 103 11.46 25.81 -5.42
N GLN A 104 10.19 25.86 -5.84
CA GLN A 104 9.63 27.01 -6.55
C GLN A 104 9.15 28.14 -5.63
N GLY A 105 9.13 27.96 -4.30
CA GLY A 105 8.90 29.03 -3.32
C GLY A 105 7.51 29.68 -3.38
N ARG A 106 6.49 29.00 -3.94
CA ARG A 106 5.14 29.55 -4.16
C ARG A 106 4.02 28.66 -3.60
N GLN A 107 4.13 28.26 -2.33
CA GLN A 107 3.10 27.41 -1.72
C GLN A 107 1.95 28.21 -1.09
N SER A 108 0.84 28.35 -1.84
CA SER A 108 -0.46 28.78 -1.29
C SER A 108 -0.99 27.77 -0.24
N ASP A 109 -1.75 28.20 0.76
CA ASP A 109 -2.31 27.33 1.82
C ASP A 109 -3.00 26.04 1.29
N PRO A 110 -3.80 26.06 0.19
CA PRO A 110 -4.40 24.84 -0.36
C PRO A 110 -3.37 23.81 -0.89
N MET A 111 -2.20 24.27 -1.33
CA MET A 111 -1.13 23.39 -1.80
C MET A 111 -0.52 22.62 -0.63
N ARG A 112 -0.22 23.33 0.47
CA ARG A 112 0.33 22.71 1.68
C ARG A 112 -0.60 21.63 2.20
N LEU A 113 -1.91 21.90 2.22
CA LEU A 113 -2.91 20.91 2.63
C LEU A 113 -2.92 19.68 1.71
N LEU A 114 -2.86 19.88 0.39
CA LEU A 114 -2.80 18.76 -0.56
C LEU A 114 -1.58 17.88 -0.30
N VAL A 115 -0.38 18.47 -0.15
CA VAL A 115 0.85 17.71 0.14
C VAL A 115 0.71 16.90 1.44
N ILE A 116 0.19 17.50 2.51
CA ILE A 116 -0.02 16.81 3.79
C ILE A 116 -0.98 15.61 3.62
N VAL A 117 -2.10 15.81 2.92
CA VAL A 117 -3.07 14.74 2.64
C VAL A 117 -2.45 13.64 1.79
N THR A 118 -1.71 13.99 0.74
CA THR A 118 -1.04 13.03 -0.13
C THR A 118 0.01 12.22 0.61
N LEU A 119 0.82 12.84 1.48
CA LEU A 119 1.77 12.13 2.33
C LEU A 119 1.05 11.16 3.28
N ALA A 120 -0.01 11.60 3.96
CA ALA A 120 -0.78 10.74 4.86
C ALA A 120 -1.39 9.53 4.11
N LEU A 121 -2.01 9.77 2.95
CA LEU A 121 -2.60 8.71 2.11
C LEU A 121 -1.54 7.77 1.54
N ALA A 122 -0.38 8.29 1.12
CA ALA A 122 0.74 7.48 0.66
C ALA A 122 1.26 6.53 1.76
N TRP A 123 1.35 7.03 2.99
CA TRP A 123 1.73 6.21 4.15
C TRP A 123 0.68 5.12 4.45
N LEU A 124 -0.60 5.49 4.53
CA LEU A 124 -1.70 4.54 4.78
C LEU A 124 -1.75 3.46 3.69
N PHE A 125 -1.72 3.87 2.44
CA PHE A 125 -1.77 2.98 1.28
C PHE A 125 -0.58 2.01 1.25
N SER A 126 0.64 2.51 1.49
CA SER A 126 1.84 1.67 1.50
C SER A 126 1.77 0.58 2.58
N ASN A 127 1.39 0.94 3.81
CA ASN A 127 1.26 -0.03 4.90
C ASN A 127 0.14 -1.04 4.63
N MET A 128 -0.98 -0.63 4.04
CA MET A 128 -2.03 -1.56 3.63
C MET A 128 -1.54 -2.57 2.58
N VAL A 129 -0.74 -2.13 1.60
CA VAL A 129 -0.21 -3.07 0.59
C VAL A 129 0.81 -4.03 1.20
N TYR A 130 1.67 -3.57 2.12
CA TYR A 130 2.54 -4.48 2.86
C TYR A 130 1.74 -5.48 3.70
N ALA A 131 0.60 -5.09 4.29
CA ALA A 131 -0.29 -6.01 4.99
C ALA A 131 -0.81 -7.13 4.07
N LEU A 132 -1.27 -6.77 2.86
CA LEU A 132 -1.67 -7.77 1.85
C LEU A 132 -0.51 -8.67 1.44
N HIS A 133 0.69 -8.11 1.29
CA HIS A 133 1.89 -8.87 0.96
C HIS A 133 2.25 -9.87 2.07
N TYR A 134 2.17 -9.48 3.34
CA TYR A 134 2.42 -10.39 4.46
C TYR A 134 1.37 -11.50 4.55
N ALA A 135 0.09 -11.18 4.32
CA ALA A 135 -0.96 -12.19 4.25
C ALA A 135 -0.67 -13.22 3.15
N HIS A 136 -0.23 -12.76 1.97
CA HIS A 136 0.19 -13.67 0.89
C HIS A 136 1.43 -14.48 1.26
N LEU A 137 2.45 -13.85 1.88
CA LEU A 137 3.65 -14.57 2.31
C LEU A 137 3.36 -15.66 3.34
N PHE A 138 2.38 -15.42 4.23
CA PHE A 138 1.96 -16.39 5.24
C PHE A 138 1.19 -17.56 4.63
N TYR A 139 0.21 -17.28 3.75
CA TYR A 139 -0.70 -18.27 3.18
C TYR A 139 -0.22 -18.92 1.87
N MET A 140 1.01 -18.64 1.41
CA MET A 140 1.58 -19.35 0.26
C MET A 140 1.87 -20.82 0.61
N PRO A 141 1.84 -21.75 -0.36
CA PRO A 141 2.19 -23.14 -0.10
C PRO A 141 3.65 -23.30 0.37
N GLY A 142 3.84 -23.94 1.54
CA GLY A 142 5.13 -24.37 2.06
C GLY A 142 5.58 -25.73 1.51
N ASN A 143 6.85 -26.10 1.78
CA ASN A 143 7.45 -27.35 1.28
C ASN A 143 6.82 -28.63 1.85
N ASP A 144 6.10 -28.52 2.96
CA ASP A 144 5.45 -29.61 3.71
C ASP A 144 3.95 -29.73 3.42
N GLY A 145 3.44 -29.00 2.41
CA GLY A 145 2.02 -28.98 2.06
C GLY A 145 1.15 -28.17 3.03
N LYS A 146 1.74 -27.49 4.00
CA LYS A 146 1.09 -26.51 4.89
C LYS A 146 1.33 -25.09 4.39
N ASP A 147 0.71 -24.11 5.04
CA ASP A 147 0.99 -22.70 4.79
C ASP A 147 2.46 -22.38 5.15
N ALA A 148 3.13 -21.56 4.35
CA ALA A 148 4.53 -21.19 4.57
C ALA A 148 4.74 -20.48 5.92
N GLY A 149 3.70 -19.80 6.42
CA GLY A 149 3.67 -19.14 7.71
C GLY A 149 4.77 -18.10 7.82
N GLY A 150 5.62 -18.23 8.85
CA GLY A 150 6.81 -17.41 9.01
C GLY A 150 6.62 -16.09 9.76
N ILE A 151 5.38 -15.79 10.17
CA ILE A 151 5.01 -14.70 11.10
C ILE A 151 4.21 -15.36 12.23
N ASP A 152 4.64 -15.15 13.47
CA ASP A 152 4.03 -15.78 14.64
C ASP A 152 3.29 -14.70 15.45
N PHE A 153 1.97 -14.78 15.43
CA PHE A 153 1.08 -13.87 16.14
C PHE A 153 0.70 -14.49 17.49
N PRO A 154 0.88 -13.77 18.62
CA PRO A 154 0.56 -14.31 19.94
C PRO A 154 -0.86 -14.87 20.03
N GLY A 155 -0.98 -16.15 20.40
CA GLY A 155 -2.27 -16.81 20.62
C GLY A 155 -3.12 -17.00 19.35
N THR A 156 -2.56 -16.82 18.15
CA THR A 156 -3.32 -16.83 16.90
C THR A 156 -2.72 -17.82 15.90
N GLU A 157 -3.34 -19.00 15.79
CA GLU A 157 -2.89 -20.05 14.85
C GLU A 157 -3.29 -19.75 13.39
N THR A 158 -4.40 -19.05 13.20
CA THR A 158 -4.97 -18.73 11.88
C THR A 158 -5.20 -17.22 11.77
N PRO A 159 -4.16 -16.44 11.43
CA PRO A 159 -4.25 -14.98 11.42
C PRO A 159 -5.20 -14.46 10.34
N ASP A 160 -6.00 -13.47 10.69
CA ASP A 160 -6.90 -12.78 9.77
C ASP A 160 -6.20 -11.57 9.10
N TYR A 161 -6.93 -10.81 8.29
CA TYR A 161 -6.37 -9.61 7.68
C TYR A 161 -6.00 -8.50 8.68
N TRP A 162 -6.70 -8.42 9.82
CA TRP A 162 -6.42 -7.42 10.85
C TRP A 162 -5.10 -7.70 11.56
N ASP A 163 -4.72 -8.97 11.73
CA ASP A 163 -3.40 -9.33 12.24
C ASP A 163 -2.27 -8.82 11.33
N PHE A 164 -2.40 -8.98 10.01
CA PHE A 164 -1.40 -8.44 9.07
C PHE A 164 -1.44 -6.91 8.95
N VAL A 165 -2.61 -6.29 9.08
CA VAL A 165 -2.74 -4.83 9.16
C VAL A 165 -2.05 -4.32 10.43
N TYR A 166 -2.31 -4.95 11.58
CA TYR A 166 -1.63 -4.65 12.84
C TYR A 166 -0.11 -4.74 12.69
N PHE A 167 0.38 -5.86 12.15
CA PHE A 167 1.81 -6.08 11.93
C PHE A 167 2.43 -5.02 11.02
N SER A 168 1.83 -4.79 9.85
CA SER A 168 2.35 -3.87 8.84
C SER A 168 2.33 -2.43 9.32
N TYR A 169 1.23 -1.96 9.92
CA TYR A 169 1.13 -0.59 10.39
C TYR A 169 2.03 -0.33 11.59
N THR A 170 2.18 -1.31 12.49
CA THR A 170 3.16 -1.19 13.59
C THR A 170 4.57 -1.03 13.01
N LEU A 171 4.98 -1.85 12.04
CA LEU A 171 6.26 -1.67 11.34
C LEU A 171 6.38 -0.30 10.65
N GLY A 172 5.31 0.19 10.02
CA GLY A 172 5.31 1.51 9.38
C GLY A 172 5.43 2.68 10.35
N MET A 173 4.94 2.52 11.59
CA MET A 173 4.99 3.55 12.64
C MET A 173 6.30 3.51 13.42
N THR A 174 6.78 2.32 13.79
CA THR A 174 7.85 2.13 14.78
C THR A 174 9.02 1.28 14.30
N PHE A 175 8.95 0.73 13.10
CA PHE A 175 9.95 -0.19 12.51
C PHE A 175 10.18 -1.50 13.26
N GLN A 176 9.41 -1.79 14.32
CA GLN A 176 9.50 -3.02 15.09
C GLN A 176 8.16 -3.35 15.78
N THR A 177 7.87 -4.65 15.88
CA THR A 177 6.80 -5.19 16.74
C THR A 177 7.43 -5.83 17.99
N SER A 178 6.76 -5.74 19.13
CA SER A 178 7.26 -6.33 20.39
C SER A 178 6.78 -7.75 20.65
N ASP A 179 5.68 -8.13 20.01
CA ASP A 179 4.86 -9.29 20.31
C ASP A 179 4.82 -10.29 19.14
N VAL A 180 4.94 -9.81 17.90
CA VAL A 180 5.02 -10.66 16.71
C VAL A 180 6.45 -11.12 16.43
N THR A 181 6.65 -12.43 16.22
CA THR A 181 7.96 -13.03 15.94
C THR A 181 8.10 -13.46 14.48
N ILE A 182 9.19 -13.06 13.81
CA ILE A 182 9.44 -13.39 12.40
C ILE A 182 10.32 -14.65 12.29
N ARG A 183 9.75 -15.76 11.81
CA ARG A 183 10.45 -17.05 11.66
C ARG A 183 11.05 -17.25 10.27
N SER A 184 10.49 -16.63 9.22
CA SER A 184 10.93 -16.83 7.83
C SER A 184 11.96 -15.78 7.36
N GLY A 185 13.00 -16.25 6.65
CA GLY A 185 13.99 -15.37 6.01
C GLY A 185 13.42 -14.52 4.86
N THR A 186 12.41 -15.02 4.15
CA THR A 186 11.71 -14.27 3.10
C THR A 186 10.94 -13.10 3.69
N VAL A 187 10.23 -13.34 4.81
CA VAL A 187 9.52 -12.29 5.54
C VAL A 187 10.50 -11.25 6.09
N ARG A 188 11.64 -11.66 6.67
CA ARG A 188 12.67 -10.72 7.16
C ARG A 188 13.14 -9.76 6.07
N ARG A 189 13.31 -10.21 4.83
CA ARG A 189 13.70 -9.35 3.70
C ARG A 189 12.60 -8.35 3.34
N ALA A 190 11.33 -8.76 3.38
CA ALA A 190 10.21 -7.85 3.14
C ALA A 190 10.09 -6.79 4.23
N VAL A 191 10.21 -7.19 5.50
CA VAL A 191 10.21 -6.30 6.67
C VAL A 191 11.36 -5.28 6.58
N LEU A 192 12.57 -5.73 6.25
CA LEU A 192 13.71 -4.83 6.05
C LEU A 192 13.42 -3.78 4.97
N GLY A 193 12.81 -4.20 3.85
CA GLY A 193 12.40 -3.29 2.78
C GLY A 193 11.37 -2.26 3.24
N GLN A 194 10.33 -2.69 3.97
CA GLN A 194 9.31 -1.80 4.52
C GLN A 194 9.91 -0.79 5.49
N CYS A 195 10.74 -1.24 6.44
CA CYS A 195 11.33 -0.36 7.44
C CYS A 195 12.27 0.66 6.79
N LEU A 196 13.08 0.26 5.80
CA LEU A 196 13.95 1.18 5.07
C LEU A 196 13.14 2.22 4.28
N ALA A 197 12.09 1.77 3.58
CA ALA A 197 11.21 2.67 2.84
C ALA A 197 10.49 3.66 3.77
N GLY A 198 9.97 3.18 4.90
CA GLY A 198 9.33 4.01 5.91
C GLY A 198 10.29 5.00 6.57
N PHE A 199 11.56 4.61 6.79
CA PHE A 199 12.59 5.52 7.29
C PHE A 199 12.85 6.68 6.34
N VAL A 200 13.04 6.40 5.04
CA VAL A 200 13.23 7.44 4.01
C VAL A 200 11.98 8.32 3.88
N PHE A 201 10.80 7.72 3.91
CA PHE A 201 9.53 8.45 3.87
C PHE A 201 9.40 9.42 5.05
N ASN A 202 9.66 8.94 6.28
CA ASN A 202 9.59 9.77 7.49
C ASN A 202 10.61 10.92 7.46
N LEU A 203 11.81 10.69 6.92
CA LEU A 203 12.80 11.75 6.71
C LEU A 203 12.27 12.84 5.76
N GLY A 204 11.60 12.45 4.67
CA GLY A 204 10.94 13.37 3.74
C GLY A 204 9.83 14.20 4.41
N VAL A 205 8.99 13.56 5.22
CA VAL A 205 7.92 14.24 5.99
C VAL A 205 8.51 15.24 6.97
N ILE A 206 9.57 14.88 7.69
CA ILE A 206 10.26 15.79 8.63
C ILE A 206 10.87 16.97 7.89
N ALA A 207 11.58 16.74 6.78
CA ALA A 207 12.18 17.79 5.97
C ALA A 207 11.12 18.79 5.46
N PHE A 208 10.00 18.28 4.95
CA PHE A 208 8.85 19.09 4.56
C PHE A 208 8.28 19.89 5.75
N SER A 209 8.14 19.25 6.91
CA SER A 209 7.57 19.88 8.10
C SER A 209 8.43 21.03 8.63
N ILE A 210 9.76 20.84 8.68
CA ILE A 210 10.72 21.89 9.07
C ILE A 210 10.64 23.06 8.10
N ASN A 211 10.59 22.78 6.81
CA ASN A 211 10.50 23.81 5.79
C ASN A 211 9.19 24.61 5.92
N VAL A 212 8.04 23.96 6.08
CA VAL A 212 6.74 24.63 6.26
C VAL A 212 6.72 25.51 7.52
N LEU A 213 7.35 25.05 8.61
CA LEU A 213 7.44 25.82 9.86
C LEU A 213 8.45 26.97 9.77
N GLY A 214 9.57 26.78 9.07
CA GLY A 214 10.62 27.79 8.90
C GLY A 214 10.33 28.81 7.79
N ALA A 215 9.32 28.57 6.96
CA ALA A 215 8.84 29.50 5.94
C ALA A 215 7.82 30.53 6.46
N ASN A 216 7.44 30.44 7.74
CA ASN A 216 6.67 31.47 8.47
C ASN A 216 7.59 32.29 9.38
#